data_AF-A0A3L7MZC7-F1
#
_entry.id   AF-A0A3L7MZC7-F1
#
_cell.length_a   1.000
_cell.length_b   1.000
_cell.length_c   1.000
_cell.angle_alpha   90.00
_cell.angle_beta   90.00
_cell.angle_gamma   90.00
#
_symmetry.space_group_name_H-M   'P 1'
#
loop_
_entity.id
_entity.type
_entity.pdbx_description
1 polymer ?
#
loop_
_entity_poly.entity_id
_entity_poly.type
_entity_poly.pdbx_seq_one_letter_code
_entity_poly.pdbx_strand_id
1 'polypeptide(L)'
;MQESFTELESEDYSASIPFPGMNRTWGNQELINSIFWKESLRKPNKENELPKAGSPEWFMQAEKLRYSHYGKWVPKLLEFNKHTGERILCIGSGLGTDWIQYAVNGAEVWATTTKDAHDELIRQNFQSRNLTFNLRKLSKQGILFANCSFDVVLLNDFCKEEITHEHLSSEIQRVLKPGGKLLSLSQSLFNISYFLKKVFPTIVNQKHQETDFYTATELKNIFAFCQESRVHKRHLQRNDLPPLFRWIPIPLIERLVGKHLIFKGFKPLSQAIPILQAA
;
A
#
# COMPACT_ATOMS: atom_id res chain seq x y z
N MET A 1 10.88 46.05 10.75
CA MET A 1 9.49 45.73 11.11
C MET A 1 9.52 44.25 11.47
N GLN A 2 9.60 43.95 12.77
CA GLN A 2 9.60 42.59 13.31
C GLN A 2 8.18 42.05 13.23
N GLU A 3 7.98 40.95 12.51
CA GLU A 3 6.79 40.12 12.68
C GLU A 3 7.21 38.82 13.35
N SER A 4 6.57 38.61 14.50
CA SER A 4 6.78 37.57 15.48
C SER A 4 6.51 36.19 14.93
N PHE A 5 7.48 35.30 15.12
CA PHE A 5 7.32 33.84 15.04
C PHE A 5 6.36 33.40 16.15
N THR A 6 5.13 33.03 15.79
CA THR A 6 4.24 32.33 16.71
C THR A 6 4.57 30.85 16.63
N GLU A 7 5.16 30.31 17.71
CA GLU A 7 5.31 28.88 17.93
C GLU A 7 3.94 28.21 17.80
N LEU A 8 3.79 27.32 16.80
CA LEU A 8 2.66 26.41 16.73
C LEU A 8 2.89 25.31 17.75
N GLU A 9 2.15 25.39 18.85
CA GLU A 9 2.10 24.42 19.94
C GLU A 9 1.99 22.98 19.43
N SER A 10 2.79 22.10 20.03
CA SER A 10 2.63 20.66 19.93
C SER A 10 1.29 20.25 20.54
N GLU A 11 0.31 19.88 19.72
CA GLU A 11 -0.92 19.26 20.22
C GLU A 11 -0.57 17.90 20.87
N ASP A 12 -0.47 17.91 22.19
CA ASP A 12 -0.42 16.73 23.05
C ASP A 12 -1.76 15.97 22.94
N TYR A 13 -1.85 15.03 22.00
CA TYR A 13 -2.96 14.06 21.91
C TYR A 13 -2.72 12.84 22.81
N SER A 14 -2.40 13.07 24.08
CA SER A 14 -2.43 12.04 25.13
C SER A 14 -3.83 11.84 25.73
N ALA A 15 -4.85 12.52 25.20
CA ALA A 15 -6.24 12.30 25.59
C ALA A 15 -6.82 11.09 24.85
N SER A 16 -7.21 10.06 25.59
CA SER A 16 -8.11 9.00 25.13
C SER A 16 -9.37 9.63 24.55
N ILE A 17 -9.41 9.76 23.21
CA ILE A 17 -10.58 10.27 22.51
C ILE A 17 -11.72 9.26 22.75
N PRO A 18 -12.82 9.65 23.41
CA PRO A 18 -13.94 8.77 23.61
C PRO A 18 -14.55 8.43 22.24
N PHE A 19 -14.93 7.16 22.08
CA PHE A 19 -15.67 6.64 20.93
C PHE A 19 -16.72 7.66 20.45
N PRO A 20 -16.70 8.09 19.17
CA PRO A 20 -17.89 8.70 18.59
C PRO A 20 -18.98 7.62 18.59
N GLY A 21 -20.09 7.96 19.24
CA GLY A 21 -21.10 7.04 19.72
C GLY A 21 -21.60 5.98 18.73
N MET A 22 -22.06 4.91 19.35
CA MET A 22 -22.83 3.74 18.90
C MET A 22 -23.97 3.93 17.87
N ASN A 23 -24.10 5.08 17.19
CA ASN A 23 -25.23 5.42 16.31
C ASN A 23 -24.87 5.64 14.83
N ARG A 24 -23.69 5.23 14.38
CA ARG A 24 -23.54 4.76 12.99
C ARG A 24 -23.62 3.25 13.03
N THR A 25 -24.80 2.71 12.78
CA THR A 25 -24.91 1.32 12.34
C THR A 25 -23.89 1.14 11.22
N TRP A 26 -22.99 0.17 11.37
CA TRP A 26 -22.06 -0.26 10.33
C TRP A 26 -22.89 -0.81 9.17
N GLY A 27 -23.45 0.08 8.35
CA GLY A 27 -24.57 -0.20 7.45
C GLY A 27 -24.18 -0.88 6.15
N ASN A 28 -22.91 -1.20 5.93
CA ASN A 28 -22.50 -1.92 4.73
C ASN A 28 -21.44 -2.98 5.04
N GLN A 29 -21.90 -4.16 5.46
CA GLN A 29 -21.06 -5.35 5.63
C GLN A 29 -20.24 -5.65 4.36
N GLU A 30 -20.74 -5.29 3.17
CA GLU A 30 -20.01 -5.46 1.92
C GLU A 30 -18.77 -4.57 1.84
N LEU A 31 -18.81 -3.35 2.39
CA LEU A 31 -17.65 -2.45 2.45
C LEU A 31 -16.57 -3.00 3.39
N ILE A 32 -16.96 -3.46 4.58
CA ILE A 32 -16.01 -4.09 5.53
C ILE A 32 -15.37 -5.31 4.88
N ASN A 33 -16.18 -6.14 4.23
CA ASN A 33 -15.71 -7.32 3.55
C ASN A 33 -14.78 -6.95 2.38
N SER A 34 -15.09 -5.90 1.61
CA SER A 34 -14.25 -5.47 0.48
C SER A 34 -12.87 -4.99 0.94
N ILE A 35 -12.81 -4.22 2.03
CA ILE A 35 -11.54 -3.80 2.65
C ILE A 35 -10.74 -5.03 3.09
N PHE A 36 -11.39 -5.98 3.77
CA PHE A 36 -10.75 -7.21 4.19
C PHE A 36 -10.21 -8.03 3.01
N TRP A 37 -10.98 -8.17 1.92
CA TRP A 37 -10.56 -8.92 0.73
C TRP A 37 -9.40 -8.26 0.01
N LYS A 38 -9.44 -6.93 -0.11
CA LYS A 38 -8.36 -6.11 -0.67
C LYS A 38 -7.09 -6.29 0.16
N GLU A 39 -7.19 -6.20 1.48
CA GLU A 39 -6.05 -6.34 2.38
C GLU A 39 -5.47 -7.76 2.37
N SER A 40 -6.31 -8.79 2.43
CA SER A 40 -5.87 -10.19 2.47
C SER A 40 -5.45 -10.76 1.11
N LEU A 41 -5.60 -9.98 0.03
CA LEU A 41 -5.36 -10.36 -1.37
C LEU A 41 -6.17 -11.60 -1.82
N ARG A 42 -7.24 -11.93 -1.07
CA ARG A 42 -8.02 -13.14 -1.28
C ARG A 42 -9.41 -13.01 -0.67
N LYS A 43 -10.40 -13.59 -1.34
CA LYS A 43 -11.70 -13.86 -0.74
C LYS A 43 -11.64 -15.11 0.16
N PRO A 44 -12.02 -15.04 1.45
CA PRO A 44 -12.04 -16.21 2.33
C PRO A 44 -13.06 -17.24 1.83
N ASN A 45 -12.82 -18.52 2.11
CA ASN A 45 -13.69 -19.61 1.66
C ASN A 45 -15.08 -19.59 2.34
N LYS A 46 -15.15 -19.02 3.55
CA LYS A 46 -16.38 -18.88 4.34
C LYS A 46 -16.42 -17.47 4.92
N GLU A 47 -17.33 -16.64 4.43
CA GLU A 47 -17.47 -15.25 4.87
C GLU A 47 -18.05 -15.15 6.29
N ASN A 48 -18.96 -16.06 6.65
CA ASN A 48 -19.69 -16.07 7.92
C ASN A 48 -18.85 -16.48 9.14
N GLU A 49 -17.59 -16.89 8.94
CA GLU A 49 -16.66 -17.29 10.00
C GLU A 49 -15.58 -16.22 10.27
N LEU A 50 -15.68 -15.03 9.65
CA LEU A 50 -14.76 -13.95 9.95
C LEU A 50 -14.98 -13.44 11.38
N PRO A 51 -13.91 -13.18 12.16
CA PRO A 51 -14.04 -12.53 13.45
C PRO A 51 -14.70 -11.15 13.31
N LYS A 52 -15.17 -10.58 14.43
CA LYS A 52 -15.81 -9.27 14.45
C LYS A 52 -14.89 -8.22 13.81
N ALA A 53 -15.39 -7.43 12.86
CA ALA A 53 -14.61 -6.38 12.21
C ALA A 53 -14.01 -5.41 13.23
N GLY A 54 -12.75 -5.01 13.02
CA GLY A 54 -11.99 -4.17 13.94
C GLY A 54 -11.48 -4.87 15.21
N SER A 55 -11.79 -6.16 15.42
CA SER A 55 -11.19 -6.94 16.52
C SER A 55 -9.74 -7.32 16.22
N PRO A 56 -8.89 -7.52 17.24
CA PRO A 56 -7.54 -8.04 17.06
C PRO A 56 -7.49 -9.34 16.24
N GLU A 57 -8.43 -10.26 16.48
CA GLU A 57 -8.53 -11.54 15.77
C GLU A 57 -8.81 -11.33 14.28
N TRP A 58 -9.63 -10.34 13.94
CA TRP A 58 -9.93 -10.00 12.55
C TRP A 58 -8.70 -9.46 11.83
N PHE A 59 -7.93 -8.57 12.46
CA PHE A 59 -6.68 -8.07 11.91
C PHE A 59 -5.63 -9.17 11.74
N MET A 60 -5.46 -10.04 12.74
CA MET A 60 -4.55 -11.19 12.66
C MET A 60 -4.96 -12.17 11.54
N GLN A 61 -6.26 -12.36 11.34
CA GLN A 61 -6.76 -13.21 10.26
C GLN A 61 -6.50 -12.59 8.88
N ALA A 62 -6.67 -11.27 8.72
CA ALA A 62 -6.32 -10.56 7.48
C ALA A 62 -4.84 -10.73 7.15
N GLU A 63 -3.97 -10.51 8.13
CA GLU A 63 -2.51 -10.70 8.02
C GLU A 63 -2.15 -12.13 7.63
N LYS A 64 -2.68 -13.12 8.38
CA LYS A 64 -2.43 -14.54 8.12
C LYS A 64 -2.79 -14.91 6.69
N LEU A 65 -3.93 -14.43 6.19
CA LEU A 65 -4.36 -14.68 4.82
C LEU A 65 -3.45 -13.96 3.81
N ARG A 66 -3.10 -12.69 4.06
CA ARG A 66 -2.23 -11.88 3.22
C ARG A 66 -0.86 -12.53 3.01
N TYR A 67 -0.26 -13.10 4.07
CA TYR A 67 1.07 -13.72 4.02
C TYR A 67 1.06 -15.25 3.90
N SER A 68 -0.12 -15.84 3.71
CA SER A 68 -0.28 -17.30 3.49
C SER A 68 0.36 -17.76 2.18
N HIS A 69 0.15 -19.04 1.81
CA HIS A 69 0.78 -19.72 0.67
C HIS A 69 0.99 -18.88 -0.61
N TYR A 70 0.01 -18.08 -1.03
CA TYR A 70 0.09 -17.27 -2.26
C TYR A 70 0.71 -15.89 -2.07
N GLY A 71 0.77 -15.40 -0.83
CA GLY A 71 1.37 -14.11 -0.45
C GLY A 71 2.70 -14.24 0.30
N LYS A 72 3.31 -15.43 0.35
CA LYS A 72 4.65 -15.66 0.95
C LYS A 72 5.75 -14.76 0.37
N TRP A 73 5.53 -14.24 -0.85
CA TRP A 73 6.45 -13.30 -1.48
C TRP A 73 6.40 -11.91 -0.84
N VAL A 74 5.30 -11.52 -0.19
CA VAL A 74 5.07 -10.14 0.29
C VAL A 74 6.14 -9.71 1.28
N PRO A 75 6.43 -10.42 2.40
CA PRO A 75 7.42 -9.95 3.36
C PRO A 75 8.83 -9.82 2.79
N LYS A 76 9.22 -10.78 1.93
CA LYS A 76 10.55 -10.78 1.30
C LYS A 76 10.69 -9.71 0.23
N LEU A 77 9.63 -9.49 -0.56
CA LEU A 77 9.68 -8.56 -1.68
C LEU A 77 9.43 -7.13 -1.23
N LEU A 78 8.62 -6.90 -0.19
CA LEU A 78 8.49 -5.59 0.45
C LEU A 78 9.52 -5.35 1.55
N GLU A 79 10.38 -6.32 1.85
CA GLU A 79 11.59 -6.10 2.67
C GLU A 79 11.30 -5.65 4.10
N PHE A 80 10.21 -6.13 4.72
CA PHE A 80 9.76 -5.68 6.04
C PHE A 80 10.86 -5.71 7.12
N ASN A 81 11.80 -6.66 7.05
CA ASN A 81 12.88 -6.83 8.00
C ASN A 81 14.20 -6.12 7.63
N LYS A 82 14.22 -5.27 6.60
CA LYS A 82 15.44 -4.59 6.12
C LYS A 82 15.53 -3.11 6.47
N HIS A 83 14.56 -2.60 7.22
CA HIS A 83 14.36 -1.16 7.40
C HIS A 83 14.29 -0.79 8.89
N THR A 84 14.97 -1.54 9.73
CA THR A 84 15.07 -1.27 11.18
C THR A 84 15.76 0.07 11.41
N GLY A 85 15.13 0.95 12.20
CA GLY A 85 15.61 2.30 12.49
C GLY A 85 15.44 3.30 11.34
N GLU A 86 14.92 2.88 10.19
CA GLU A 86 14.66 3.76 9.05
C GLU A 86 13.27 4.41 9.14
N ARG A 87 13.15 5.61 8.57
CA ARG A 87 11.86 6.30 8.45
C ARG A 87 11.15 5.87 7.17
N ILE A 88 9.98 5.28 7.32
CA ILE A 88 9.18 4.78 6.19
C ILE A 88 7.90 5.58 6.08
N LEU A 89 7.64 6.14 4.89
CA LEU A 89 6.35 6.72 4.55
C LEU A 89 5.50 5.70 3.78
N CYS A 90 4.40 5.30 4.41
CA CYS A 90 3.38 4.43 3.85
C CYS A 90 2.24 5.27 3.25
N ILE A 91 2.01 5.15 1.95
CA ILE A 91 0.95 5.85 1.24
C ILE A 91 -0.07 4.82 0.76
N GLY A 92 -1.36 5.01 1.07
CA GLY A 92 -2.40 4.12 0.55
C GLY A 92 -3.67 4.05 1.37
N SER A 93 -4.49 3.06 1.04
CA SER A 93 -5.72 2.70 1.75
C SER A 93 -5.66 1.23 2.18
N GLY A 94 -6.36 0.88 3.26
CA GLY A 94 -6.44 -0.50 3.75
C GLY A 94 -6.50 -0.58 5.27
N LEU A 95 -5.99 -1.69 5.81
CA LEU A 95 -5.93 -1.95 7.25
C LEU A 95 -4.54 -1.69 7.85
N GLY A 96 -3.58 -1.27 7.02
CA GLY A 96 -2.20 -1.02 7.44
C GLY A 96 -1.43 -2.29 7.82
N THR A 97 -1.82 -3.46 7.31
CA THR A 97 -1.22 -4.75 7.69
C THR A 97 0.27 -4.77 7.38
N ASP A 98 0.67 -4.28 6.20
CA ASP A 98 2.10 -4.19 5.85
C ASP A 98 2.83 -3.16 6.71
N TRP A 99 2.17 -2.05 7.05
CA TRP A 99 2.76 -0.94 7.80
C TRP A 99 3.12 -1.40 9.21
N ILE A 100 2.24 -2.20 9.81
CA ILE A 100 2.48 -2.86 11.08
C ILE A 100 3.70 -3.78 11.02
N GLN A 101 3.91 -4.52 9.92
CA GLN A 101 5.10 -5.37 9.81
C GLN A 101 6.38 -4.55 9.83
N TYR A 102 6.41 -3.38 9.17
CA TYR A 102 7.57 -2.49 9.29
C TYR A 102 7.76 -2.00 10.73
N ALA A 103 6.70 -1.57 11.41
CA ALA A 103 6.78 -1.11 12.80
C ALA A 103 7.26 -2.23 13.74
N VAL A 104 6.75 -3.46 13.59
CA VAL A 104 7.18 -4.65 14.36
C VAL A 104 8.67 -4.95 14.13
N ASN A 105 9.19 -4.70 12.93
CA ASN A 105 10.61 -4.87 12.61
C ASN A 105 11.47 -3.63 12.96
N GLY A 106 10.91 -2.67 13.70
CA GLY A 106 11.62 -1.52 14.26
C GLY A 106 11.80 -0.33 13.31
N ALA A 107 11.02 -0.25 12.23
CA ALA A 107 10.97 0.94 11.39
C ALA A 107 10.11 2.04 12.04
N GLU A 108 10.45 3.31 11.80
CA GLU A 108 9.62 4.44 12.20
C GLU A 108 8.57 4.70 11.13
N VAL A 109 7.32 4.30 11.40
CA VAL A 109 6.24 4.34 10.41
C VAL A 109 5.51 5.68 10.43
N TRP A 110 5.48 6.30 9.25
CA TRP A 110 4.66 7.45 8.92
C TRP A 110 3.69 7.06 7.83
N ALA A 111 2.47 7.56 7.86
CA ALA A 111 1.44 7.19 6.92
C ALA A 111 0.71 8.41 6.37
N THR A 112 0.41 8.35 5.07
CA THR A 112 -0.51 9.26 4.40
C THR A 112 -1.63 8.45 3.75
N THR A 113 -2.85 8.60 4.23
CA THR A 113 -4.00 7.85 3.72
C THR A 113 -4.86 8.65 2.77
N THR A 114 -5.52 7.96 1.84
CA THR A 114 -6.51 8.56 0.94
C THR A 114 -7.79 8.94 1.70
N LYS A 115 -8.65 9.75 1.08
CA LYS A 115 -9.95 10.19 1.63
C LYS A 115 -10.86 9.01 1.97
N ASP A 116 -10.90 7.99 1.12
CA ASP A 116 -11.72 6.79 1.32
C ASP A 116 -11.11 5.80 2.33
N ALA A 117 -9.93 6.08 2.86
CA ALA A 117 -9.31 5.23 3.85
C ALA A 117 -10.02 5.32 5.22
N HIS A 118 -10.12 4.17 5.86
CA HIS A 118 -10.69 4.00 7.20
C HIS A 118 -9.58 4.13 8.26
N ASP A 119 -9.13 5.36 8.48
CA ASP A 119 -8.02 5.67 9.42
C ASP A 119 -8.23 5.08 10.81
N GLU A 120 -9.47 5.03 11.28
CA GLU A 120 -9.84 4.44 12.57
C GLU A 120 -9.49 2.95 12.64
N LEU A 121 -9.72 2.17 11.58
CA LEU A 121 -9.34 0.75 11.55
C LEU A 121 -7.82 0.58 11.58
N ILE A 122 -7.09 1.47 10.92
CA ILE A 122 -5.62 1.44 10.93
C ILE A 122 -5.12 1.76 12.35
N ARG A 123 -5.65 2.81 12.98
CA ARG A 123 -5.32 3.17 14.37
C ARG A 123 -5.63 2.03 15.34
N GLN A 124 -6.81 1.42 15.23
CA GLN A 124 -7.18 0.26 16.04
C GLN A 124 -6.23 -0.92 15.85
N ASN A 125 -5.81 -1.20 14.62
CA ASN A 125 -4.87 -2.29 14.34
C ASN A 125 -3.50 -2.03 15.00
N PHE A 126 -2.97 -0.81 14.89
CA PHE A 126 -1.73 -0.41 15.59
C PHE A 126 -1.88 -0.50 17.12
N GLN A 127 -2.97 0.04 17.67
CA GLN A 127 -3.26 0.01 19.10
C GLN A 127 -3.38 -1.42 19.64
N SER A 128 -4.03 -2.33 18.90
CA SER A 128 -4.19 -3.73 19.29
C SER A 128 -2.86 -4.47 19.46
N ARG A 129 -1.77 -3.92 18.93
CA ARG A 129 -0.41 -4.47 18.98
C ARG A 129 0.55 -3.62 19.83
N ASN A 130 0.03 -2.61 20.52
CA ASN A 130 0.82 -1.64 21.28
C ASN A 130 1.89 -0.93 20.41
N LEU A 131 1.55 -0.63 19.15
CA LEU A 131 2.41 0.09 18.21
C LEU A 131 1.91 1.52 18.01
N THR A 132 2.82 2.41 17.69
CA THR A 132 2.53 3.81 17.34
C THR A 132 2.96 4.10 15.91
N PHE A 133 2.34 5.11 15.31
CA PHE A 133 2.69 5.62 13.99
C PHE A 133 2.14 7.04 13.84
N ASN A 134 2.72 7.78 12.90
CA ASN A 134 2.24 9.10 12.54
C ASN A 134 1.31 9.00 11.34
N LEU A 135 0.10 9.57 11.43
CA LEU A 135 -0.89 9.53 10.35
C LEU A 135 -1.30 10.94 9.93
N ARG A 136 -1.27 11.20 8.63
CA ARG A 136 -1.84 12.40 8.00
C ARG A 136 -2.76 12.00 6.84
N LYS A 137 -3.73 12.84 6.51
CA LYS A 137 -4.53 12.65 5.28
C LYS A 137 -3.76 13.17 4.07
N LEU A 138 -3.87 12.45 2.95
CA LEU A 138 -3.44 12.96 1.66
C LEU A 138 -4.33 14.14 1.29
N SER A 139 -3.71 15.19 0.80
CA SER A 139 -4.40 16.39 0.37
C SER A 139 -4.12 16.65 -1.11
N LYS A 140 -4.95 17.45 -1.78
CA LYS A 140 -4.67 17.88 -3.16
C LYS A 140 -3.40 18.71 -3.27
N GLN A 141 -2.94 19.29 -2.16
CA GLN A 141 -1.69 20.01 -2.03
C GLN A 141 -0.46 19.08 -1.97
N GLY A 142 -0.68 17.77 -1.92
CA GLY A 142 0.37 16.76 -1.90
C GLY A 142 0.65 16.18 -0.52
N ILE A 143 1.88 15.71 -0.35
CA ILE A 143 2.38 15.03 0.85
C ILE A 143 2.92 16.09 1.81
N LEU A 144 2.23 16.32 2.92
CA LEU A 144 2.57 17.37 3.89
C LEU A 144 3.74 16.99 4.81
N PHE A 145 4.88 16.59 4.25
CA PHE A 145 6.13 16.33 4.96
C PHE A 145 7.28 17.12 4.33
N ALA A 146 8.32 17.38 5.11
CA ALA A 146 9.50 18.10 4.64
C ALA A 146 10.26 17.29 3.57
N ASN A 147 11.04 18.00 2.75
CA ASN A 147 11.89 17.40 1.73
C ASN A 147 12.88 16.41 2.38
N CYS A 148 13.20 15.31 1.69
CA CYS A 148 14.22 14.35 2.12
C CYS A 148 14.03 13.84 3.56
N SER A 149 12.79 13.55 3.94
CA SER A 149 12.45 13.08 5.29
C SER A 149 12.54 11.56 5.45
N PHE A 150 12.34 10.80 4.38
CA PHE A 150 12.14 9.35 4.44
C PHE A 150 13.22 8.57 3.72
N ASP A 151 13.64 7.46 4.33
CA ASP A 151 14.56 6.48 3.75
C ASP A 151 13.82 5.57 2.76
N VAL A 152 12.55 5.27 3.05
CA VAL A 152 11.70 4.41 2.22
C VAL A 152 10.32 5.04 2.04
N VAL A 153 9.78 4.94 0.84
CA VAL A 153 8.36 5.16 0.57
C VAL A 153 7.75 3.85 0.12
N LEU A 154 6.71 3.40 0.82
CA LEU A 154 5.84 2.31 0.42
C LEU A 154 4.53 2.88 -0.13
N LEU A 155 4.27 2.68 -1.42
CA LEU A 155 3.01 3.04 -2.05
C LEU A 155 2.15 1.79 -2.25
N ASN A 156 1.13 1.64 -1.42
CA ASN A 156 0.12 0.60 -1.53
C ASN A 156 -1.12 1.19 -2.22
N ASP A 157 -1.26 0.86 -3.50
CA ASP A 157 -2.33 1.33 -4.38
C ASP A 157 -2.28 2.82 -4.77
N PHE A 158 -2.87 3.13 -5.92
CA PHE A 158 -2.98 4.48 -6.47
C PHE A 158 -4.44 4.94 -6.40
N CYS A 159 -4.70 6.17 -6.00
CA CYS A 159 -6.02 6.79 -6.15
C CYS A 159 -5.91 8.01 -7.06
N LYS A 160 -6.28 7.83 -8.35
CA LYS A 160 -6.21 8.92 -9.35
C LYS A 160 -7.17 10.08 -9.06
N GLU A 161 -8.24 9.80 -8.32
CA GLU A 161 -9.28 10.77 -8.00
C GLU A 161 -8.80 11.87 -7.05
N GLU A 162 -7.73 11.60 -6.28
CA GLU A 162 -7.18 12.51 -5.29
C GLU A 162 -5.94 13.27 -5.77
N ILE A 163 -5.06 12.59 -6.50
CA ILE A 163 -3.78 13.14 -6.96
C ILE A 163 -3.39 12.54 -8.30
N THR A 164 -2.88 13.38 -9.21
CA THR A 164 -2.36 12.89 -10.50
C THR A 164 -1.07 12.10 -10.28
N HIS A 165 -0.76 11.20 -11.21
CA HIS A 165 0.47 10.38 -11.12
C HIS A 165 1.72 11.23 -11.14
N GLU A 166 1.74 12.30 -11.94
CA GLU A 166 2.85 13.22 -12.07
C GLU A 166 3.07 13.98 -10.76
N HIS A 167 1.99 14.47 -10.14
CA HIS A 167 2.07 15.20 -8.88
C HIS A 167 2.50 14.27 -7.74
N LEU A 168 1.91 13.08 -7.64
CA LEU A 168 2.28 12.09 -6.64
C LEU A 168 3.75 11.65 -6.80
N SER A 169 4.19 11.42 -8.03
CA SER A 169 5.59 11.04 -8.32
C SER A 169 6.57 12.14 -7.90
N SER A 170 6.26 13.41 -8.23
CA SER A 170 7.05 14.57 -7.80
C SER A 170 7.12 14.68 -6.28
N GLU A 171 6.00 14.50 -5.59
CA GLU A 171 5.94 14.55 -4.13
C GLU A 171 6.71 13.40 -3.47
N ILE A 172 6.60 12.18 -3.99
CA ILE A 172 7.39 11.02 -3.54
C ILE A 172 8.89 11.31 -3.74
N GLN A 173 9.28 11.81 -4.91
CA GLN A 173 10.66 12.19 -5.19
C GLN A 173 11.14 13.26 -4.21
N ARG A 174 10.31 14.26 -3.88
CA ARG A 174 10.65 15.34 -2.96
C ARG A 174 10.89 14.84 -1.53
N VAL A 175 10.02 13.98 -1.00
CA VAL A 175 10.09 13.50 0.39
C VAL A 175 11.10 12.38 0.61
N LEU A 176 11.48 11.63 -0.43
CA LEU A 176 12.55 10.64 -0.34
C LEU A 176 13.92 11.31 -0.15
N LYS A 177 14.73 10.79 0.76
CA LYS A 177 16.16 11.13 0.85
C LYS A 177 16.89 10.70 -0.42
N PRO A 178 17.97 11.39 -0.83
CA PRO A 178 18.86 10.87 -1.88
C PRO A 178 19.35 9.46 -1.50
N GLY A 179 19.28 8.51 -2.42
CA GLY A 179 19.55 7.08 -2.15
C GLY A 179 18.37 6.32 -1.51
N GLY A 180 17.30 7.02 -1.12
CA GLY A 180 16.09 6.42 -0.55
C GLY A 180 15.36 5.52 -1.54
N LYS A 181 14.61 4.56 -1.01
CA LYS A 181 13.99 3.47 -1.76
C LYS A 181 12.49 3.71 -1.96
N LEU A 182 12.02 3.53 -3.19
CA LEU A 182 10.59 3.45 -3.51
C LEU A 182 10.19 1.99 -3.68
N LEU A 183 9.20 1.56 -2.91
CA LEU A 183 8.48 0.30 -3.06
C LEU A 183 7.05 0.64 -3.44
N SER A 184 6.55 0.10 -4.56
CA SER A 184 5.15 0.29 -4.94
C SER A 184 4.50 -1.05 -5.25
N LEU A 185 3.32 -1.27 -4.68
CA LEU A 185 2.45 -2.42 -4.91
C LEU A 185 1.19 -1.93 -5.64
N SER A 186 1.00 -2.40 -6.86
CA SER A 186 -0.12 -1.98 -7.72
C SER A 186 -0.74 -3.17 -8.44
N GLN A 187 -1.96 -3.01 -8.94
CA GLN A 187 -2.62 -4.06 -9.71
C GLN A 187 -2.08 -4.12 -11.15
N SER A 188 -1.85 -5.32 -11.66
CA SER A 188 -1.37 -5.54 -13.03
C SER A 188 -2.51 -5.49 -14.04
N LEU A 189 -2.37 -4.70 -15.10
CA LEU A 189 -3.26 -4.70 -16.26
C LEU A 189 -3.23 -6.05 -16.99
N PHE A 190 -2.04 -6.57 -17.28
CA PHE A 190 -1.89 -7.86 -17.97
C PHE A 190 -2.03 -9.06 -17.02
N ASN A 191 -3.05 -9.09 -16.19
CA ASN A 191 -3.27 -10.20 -15.25
C ASN A 191 -3.94 -11.40 -15.92
N ILE A 192 -4.15 -12.47 -15.14
CA ILE A 192 -4.82 -13.69 -15.61
C ILE A 192 -6.23 -13.41 -16.16
N SER A 193 -7.01 -12.52 -15.54
CA SER A 193 -8.34 -12.16 -16.01
C SER A 193 -8.29 -11.50 -17.40
N TYR A 194 -7.34 -10.58 -17.62
CA TYR A 194 -7.09 -9.99 -18.94
C TYR A 194 -6.75 -11.07 -19.98
N PHE A 195 -5.86 -12.00 -19.63
CA PHE A 195 -5.48 -13.10 -20.52
C PHE A 195 -6.66 -14.01 -20.87
N LEU A 196 -7.44 -14.42 -19.86
CA LEU A 196 -8.61 -15.28 -20.07
C LEU A 196 -9.69 -14.59 -20.90
N LYS A 197 -9.93 -13.29 -20.72
CA LYS A 197 -10.85 -12.53 -21.56
C LYS A 197 -10.40 -12.53 -23.02
N LYS A 198 -9.09 -12.44 -23.27
CA LYS A 198 -8.54 -12.41 -24.63
C LYS A 198 -8.60 -13.77 -25.32
N VAL A 199 -8.42 -14.87 -24.58
CA VAL A 199 -8.38 -16.23 -25.13
C VAL A 199 -9.77 -16.91 -25.14
N PHE A 200 -10.61 -16.62 -24.15
CA PHE A 200 -11.93 -17.22 -23.95
C PHE A 200 -13.03 -16.15 -23.74
N PRO A 201 -13.29 -15.28 -24.73
CA PRO A 201 -14.18 -14.13 -24.57
C PRO A 201 -15.63 -14.50 -24.24
N THR A 202 -16.09 -15.67 -24.68
CA THR A 202 -17.47 -16.17 -24.46
C THR A 202 -17.71 -16.72 -23.06
N ILE A 203 -16.65 -17.04 -22.30
CA ILE A 203 -16.75 -17.67 -20.98
C ILE A 203 -16.69 -16.61 -19.85
N VAL A 204 -16.08 -15.46 -20.13
CA VAL A 204 -15.82 -14.43 -19.10
C VAL A 204 -16.85 -13.31 -19.20
N ASN A 205 -17.98 -13.48 -18.52
CA ASN A 205 -18.98 -12.43 -18.34
C ASN A 205 -18.72 -11.74 -16.99
N GLN A 206 -17.97 -10.63 -16.98
CA GLN A 206 -17.76 -9.84 -15.77
C GLN A 206 -18.17 -8.38 -15.96
N LYS A 207 -19.08 -7.94 -15.08
CA LYS A 207 -19.48 -6.56 -14.85
C LYS A 207 -18.72 -6.03 -13.62
N HIS A 208 -17.50 -5.52 -13.81
CA HIS A 208 -16.90 -4.47 -12.97
C HIS A 208 -15.54 -4.09 -13.57
N GLN A 209 -15.39 -2.83 -13.97
CA GLN A 209 -14.09 -2.23 -14.27
C GLN A 209 -13.50 -1.79 -12.93
N GLU A 210 -12.57 -2.57 -12.38
CA GLU A 210 -11.66 -2.07 -11.34
C GLU A 210 -10.80 -0.97 -11.97
N THR A 211 -10.75 0.20 -11.34
CA THR A 211 -10.40 1.47 -12.01
C THR A 211 -8.91 1.80 -12.09
N ASP A 212 -8.01 1.00 -11.49
CA ASP A 212 -6.57 1.33 -11.46
C ASP A 212 -5.63 0.14 -11.69
N PHE A 213 -5.62 -0.34 -12.94
CA PHE A 213 -4.63 -1.31 -13.42
C PHE A 213 -3.45 -0.63 -14.12
N TYR A 214 -2.26 -1.19 -13.93
CA TYR A 214 -1.01 -0.64 -14.46
C TYR A 214 -0.23 -1.63 -15.31
N THR A 215 0.53 -1.11 -16.28
CA THR A 215 1.60 -1.88 -16.93
C THR A 215 2.95 -1.65 -16.25
N ALA A 216 3.89 -2.59 -16.43
CA ALA A 216 5.25 -2.40 -15.92
C ALA A 216 5.96 -1.18 -16.55
N THR A 217 5.66 -0.88 -17.82
CA THR A 217 6.19 0.30 -18.53
C THR A 217 5.60 1.58 -17.97
N GLU A 218 4.30 1.61 -17.72
CA GLU A 218 3.62 2.76 -17.13
C GLU A 218 4.17 3.09 -15.74
N LEU A 219 4.35 2.09 -14.85
CA LEU A 219 4.98 2.32 -13.55
C LEU A 219 6.40 2.87 -13.67
N LYS A 220 7.18 2.39 -14.65
CA LYS A 220 8.53 2.92 -14.91
C LYS A 220 8.50 4.35 -15.42
N ASN A 221 7.49 4.73 -16.20
CA ASN A 221 7.32 6.09 -16.70
C ASN A 221 6.88 7.04 -15.58
N ILE A 222 5.92 6.62 -14.75
CA ILE A 222 5.46 7.41 -13.58
C ILE A 222 6.65 7.66 -12.64
N PHE A 223 7.44 6.63 -12.35
CA PHE A 223 8.61 6.70 -11.46
C PHE A 223 9.93 6.81 -12.22
N ALA A 224 9.95 7.58 -13.32
CA ALA A 224 11.14 7.74 -14.16
C ALA A 224 12.35 8.36 -13.43
N PHE A 225 12.11 9.06 -12.31
CA PHE A 225 13.19 9.60 -11.48
C PHE A 225 14.01 8.51 -10.75
N CYS A 226 13.49 7.29 -10.62
CA CYS A 226 14.17 6.20 -9.92
C CYS A 226 15.27 5.55 -10.77
N GLN A 227 16.46 5.38 -10.19
CA GLN A 227 17.53 4.55 -10.72
C GLN A 227 17.38 3.08 -10.29
N GLU A 228 18.02 2.20 -11.07
CA GLU A 228 18.05 0.75 -10.84
C GLU A 228 16.66 0.10 -10.66
N SER A 229 15.66 0.62 -11.37
CA SER A 229 14.29 0.21 -11.17
C SER A 229 14.00 -1.21 -11.67
N ARG A 230 13.26 -1.99 -10.87
CA ARG A 230 12.83 -3.36 -11.18
C ARG A 230 11.34 -3.51 -10.94
N VAL A 231 10.66 -4.21 -11.85
CA VAL A 231 9.25 -4.55 -11.69
C VAL A 231 9.10 -6.07 -11.63
N HIS A 232 8.47 -6.55 -10.57
CA HIS A 232 8.19 -7.97 -10.37
C HIS A 232 6.70 -8.20 -10.45
N LYS A 233 6.30 -9.30 -11.09
CA LYS A 233 4.91 -9.71 -11.15
C LYS A 233 4.68 -10.89 -10.24
N ARG A 234 3.67 -10.80 -9.37
CA ARG A 234 3.36 -11.80 -8.34
C ARG A 234 1.86 -11.97 -8.17
N HIS A 235 1.52 -12.94 -7.34
CA HIS A 235 0.18 -13.30 -6.92
C HIS A 235 -0.61 -13.98 -8.04
N LEU A 236 -0.45 -15.30 -8.14
CA LEU A 236 -1.26 -16.17 -8.99
C LEU A 236 -1.62 -17.44 -8.24
N GLN A 237 -2.92 -17.75 -8.14
CA GLN A 237 -3.38 -19.00 -7.53
C GLN A 237 -3.53 -20.08 -8.59
N ARG A 238 -3.31 -21.35 -8.21
CA ARG A 238 -3.51 -22.49 -9.14
C ARG A 238 -4.94 -22.56 -9.67
N ASN A 239 -5.90 -22.19 -8.83
CA ASN A 239 -7.32 -22.21 -9.15
C ASN A 239 -7.73 -21.05 -10.08
N ASP A 240 -6.94 -19.98 -10.19
CA ASP A 240 -7.17 -18.90 -11.14
C ASP A 240 -6.90 -19.36 -12.59
N LEU A 241 -6.14 -20.44 -12.78
CA LEU A 241 -5.82 -20.99 -14.10
C LEU A 241 -6.90 -21.98 -14.57
N PRO A 242 -7.29 -21.92 -15.86
CA PRO A 242 -8.10 -22.95 -16.48
C PRO A 242 -7.44 -24.33 -16.33
N PRO A 243 -8.22 -25.43 -16.24
CA PRO A 243 -7.67 -26.78 -16.08
C PRO A 243 -6.55 -27.12 -17.06
N LEU A 244 -6.66 -26.68 -18.32
CA LEU A 244 -5.67 -26.89 -19.38
C LEU A 244 -4.29 -26.26 -19.10
N PHE A 245 -4.20 -25.24 -18.25
CA PHE A 245 -2.94 -24.57 -17.90
C PHE A 245 -2.45 -24.94 -16.49
N ARG A 246 -3.19 -25.78 -15.75
CA ARG A 246 -2.82 -26.26 -14.41
C ARG A 246 -1.77 -27.37 -14.41
N TRP A 247 -1.03 -27.59 -15.50
CA TRP A 247 0.16 -28.45 -15.48
C TRP A 247 1.46 -27.62 -15.43
N ILE A 248 1.42 -26.38 -15.91
CA ILE A 248 2.59 -25.51 -16.02
C ILE A 248 3.04 -25.01 -14.64
N PRO A 249 4.33 -24.98 -14.28
CA PRO A 249 4.79 -24.48 -12.99
C PRO A 249 4.34 -23.03 -12.70
N ILE A 250 3.69 -22.80 -11.55
CA ILE A 250 3.16 -21.48 -11.15
C ILE A 250 4.22 -20.36 -11.20
N PRO A 251 5.46 -20.54 -10.70
CA PRO A 251 6.45 -19.46 -10.70
C PRO A 251 6.81 -18.94 -12.09
N LEU A 252 6.61 -19.74 -13.15
CA LEU A 252 6.88 -19.32 -14.53
C LEU A 252 5.74 -18.47 -15.08
N ILE A 253 4.51 -18.95 -14.94
CA ILE A 253 3.31 -18.24 -15.42
C ILE A 253 3.07 -16.95 -14.61
N GLU A 254 3.30 -16.98 -13.31
CA GLU A 254 3.10 -15.83 -12.42
C GLU A 254 3.88 -14.60 -12.89
N ARG A 255 5.07 -14.78 -13.46
CA ARG A 255 5.88 -13.69 -14.03
C ARG A 255 5.21 -13.00 -15.21
N LEU A 256 4.31 -13.69 -15.92
CA LEU A 256 3.61 -13.18 -17.09
C LEU A 256 2.22 -12.66 -16.76
N VAL A 257 1.46 -13.35 -15.90
CA VAL A 257 0.03 -13.07 -15.66
C VAL A 257 -0.37 -12.95 -14.18
N GLY A 258 0.59 -12.77 -13.26
CA GLY A 258 0.30 -12.44 -11.87
C GLY A 258 -0.56 -11.19 -11.70
N LYS A 259 -1.34 -11.13 -10.62
CA LYS A 259 -2.32 -10.07 -10.38
C LYS A 259 -1.70 -8.76 -9.92
N HIS A 260 -0.52 -8.79 -9.29
CA HIS A 260 0.13 -7.61 -8.72
C HIS A 260 1.49 -7.33 -9.37
N LEU A 261 1.79 -6.03 -9.54
CA LEU A 261 3.09 -5.50 -9.88
C LEU A 261 3.74 -4.91 -8.64
N ILE A 262 5.02 -5.24 -8.46
CA ILE A 262 5.86 -4.70 -7.40
C ILE A 262 7.02 -3.97 -8.04
N PHE A 263 6.94 -2.64 -7.99
CA PHE A 263 8.01 -1.76 -8.43
C PHE A 263 8.97 -1.52 -7.27
N LYS A 264 10.27 -1.57 -7.59
CA LYS A 264 11.37 -1.16 -6.71
C LYS A 264 12.24 -0.19 -7.46
N GLY A 265 12.66 0.89 -6.81
CA GLY A 265 13.62 1.82 -7.39
C GLY A 265 14.28 2.65 -6.30
N PHE A 266 15.37 3.33 -6.64
CA PHE A 266 16.10 4.20 -5.74
C PHE A 266 16.13 5.63 -6.26
N LYS A 267 15.97 6.61 -5.38
CA LYS A 267 16.22 8.01 -5.72
C LYS A 267 17.72 8.21 -5.96
N PRO A 268 18.14 8.84 -7.08
CA PRO A 268 19.56 9.04 -7.37
C PRO A 268 20.28 9.88 -6.30
N LEU A 269 21.53 9.50 -6.00
CA LEU A 269 22.39 10.24 -5.08
C LEU A 269 22.80 11.63 -5.60
N SER A 270 22.81 11.84 -6.92
CA SER A 270 23.14 13.14 -7.52
C SER A 270 22.16 14.25 -7.10
N GLN A 271 20.96 13.89 -6.65
CA GLN A 271 19.99 14.85 -6.11
C GLN A 271 20.31 15.30 -4.67
N ALA A 272 21.39 14.80 -4.06
CA ALA A 272 21.95 15.36 -2.82
C ALA A 272 22.75 16.66 -3.05
N ILE A 273 23.31 16.83 -4.25
CA ILE A 273 24.23 17.94 -4.57
C ILE A 273 23.56 19.32 -4.43
N PRO A 274 22.32 19.55 -4.91
CA PRO A 274 21.63 20.82 -4.71
C PRO A 274 21.31 21.10 -3.24
N ILE A 275 21.11 20.06 -2.42
CA ILE A 275 20.75 20.18 -1.01
C ILE A 275 21.95 20.65 -0.19
N LEU A 276 23.15 20.13 -0.49
CA LEU A 276 24.40 20.54 0.16
C LEU A 276 24.85 21.96 -0.23
N GLN A 277 24.40 22.47 -1.37
CA GLN A 277 24.69 23.84 -1.81
C GLN A 277 23.70 24.88 -1.27
N ALA A 278 22.55 24.44 -0.75
CA ALA A 278 21.49 25.28 -0.20
C ALA A 278 21.41 25.26 1.35
N ALA A 279 22.24 24.44 2.00
CA ALA A 279 22.41 24.37 3.45
C ALA A 279 23.65 25.16 3.88
#